data_AF-A0A227IK12-F1
#
_entry.id   AF-A0A227IK12-F1
#
_cell.length_a   1.000
_cell.length_b   1.000
_cell.length_c   1.000
_cell.angle_alpha   90.00
_cell.angle_beta   90.00
_cell.angle_gamma   90.00
#
_symmetry.space_group_name_H-M   'P 1'
#
loop_
_entity.id
_entity.type
_entity.pdbx_description
1 polymer ?
#
loop_
_entity_poly.entity_id
_entity_poly.type
_entity_poly.pdbx_seq_one_letter_code
_entity_poly.pdbx_strand_id
1 'polypeptide(L)' 'GRTDSIDKIVGLEMGADDYVTKPFELRELLVRVKNLLWRISAARSGASKAASETNDEHIVRFGEWTFDIQRRALSRNGEP' A
#
# COMPACT_ATOMS: atom_id res chain seq x y z
N GLY A 1 -2.49 5.26 26.82
CA GLY A 1 -3.05 4.20 27.69
C GLY A 1 -2.71 2.83 27.13
N ARG A 2 -2.77 1.77 27.95
CA ARG A 2 -2.53 0.38 27.51
C ARG A 2 -3.48 -0.07 26.37
N THR A 3 -4.64 0.54 26.27
CA THR A 3 -5.62 0.34 25.18
C THR A 3 -5.10 0.89 23.85
N ASP A 4 -4.51 2.09 23.84
CA ASP A 4 -3.99 2.71 22.62
C ASP A 4 -2.90 1.88 21.93
N SER A 5 -2.09 1.16 22.71
CA SER A 5 -1.10 0.24 22.15
C SER A 5 -1.75 -1.00 21.54
N ILE A 6 -2.83 -1.51 22.14
CA ILE A 6 -3.55 -2.67 21.61
C ILE A 6 -4.24 -2.29 20.29
N ASP A 7 -4.93 -1.15 20.24
CA ASP A 7 -5.62 -0.69 19.04
C ASP A 7 -4.66 -0.48 17.87
N LYS A 8 -3.47 0.08 18.14
CA LYS A 8 -2.40 0.23 17.15
C LYS A 8 -1.90 -1.13 16.64
N ILE A 9 -1.60 -2.06 17.54
CA ILE A 9 -1.11 -3.40 17.17
C ILE A 9 -2.14 -4.11 16.30
N VAL A 10 -3.40 -4.15 16.74
CA VAL A 10 -4.48 -4.81 16.00
C VAL A 10 -4.68 -4.17 14.63
N GLY A 11 -4.70 -2.84 14.55
CA GLY A 11 -4.80 -2.13 13.27
C GLY A 11 -3.69 -2.48 12.29
N LEU A 12 -2.45 -2.55 12.77
CA LEU A 12 -1.30 -2.92 11.96
C LEU A 12 -1.32 -4.41 11.56
N GLU A 13 -1.70 -5.31 12.46
CA GLU A 13 -1.85 -6.75 12.17
C GLU A 13 -2.96 -7.04 11.15
N MET A 14 -4.01 -6.22 11.12
CA MET A 14 -5.06 -6.28 10.08
C MET A 14 -4.62 -5.73 8.72
N GLY A 15 -3.35 -5.29 8.60
CA GLY A 15 -2.77 -4.84 7.34
C GLY A 15 -2.85 -3.33 7.12
N ALA A 16 -3.11 -2.52 8.16
CA ALA A 16 -2.98 -1.07 8.02
C ALA A 16 -1.51 -0.68 7.79
N ASP A 17 -1.30 0.28 6.88
CA ASP A 17 0.01 0.85 6.59
C ASP A 17 0.59 1.71 7.74
N ASP A 18 -0.31 2.32 8.52
CA ASP A 18 -0.04 3.10 9.74
C ASP A 18 -1.33 3.17 10.58
N TYR A 19 -1.21 3.34 11.90
CA TYR A 19 -2.36 3.46 12.81
C TYR A 19 -2.08 4.47 13.93
N VAL A 20 -2.99 5.45 14.08
CA VAL A 20 -2.90 6.52 15.09
C VAL A 20 -4.21 6.61 15.86
N THR A 21 -4.12 6.49 17.18
CA THR A 21 -5.24 6.66 18.10
C THR A 21 -5.39 8.12 18.52
N LYS A 22 -6.60 8.51 18.91
CA LYS A 22 -6.87 9.83 19.50
C LYS A 22 -6.54 9.85 21.01
N PRO A 23 -6.26 11.03 21.59
CA PRO A 23 -5.96 12.29 20.89
C PRO A 23 -4.56 12.23 20.26
N PHE A 24 -4.41 12.84 19.09
CA PHE A 24 -3.12 12.92 18.39
C PHE A 24 -2.78 14.37 18.08
N GLU A 25 -1.47 14.62 17.95
CA GLU A 25 -0.96 15.92 17.51
C GLU A 25 -1.05 16.04 15.99
N LEU A 26 -1.59 17.15 15.49
CA LEU A 26 -1.79 17.36 14.05
C LEU A 26 -0.47 17.30 13.26
N ARG A 27 0.63 17.76 13.88
CA ARG A 27 1.97 17.68 13.29
C ARG A 27 2.44 16.24 13.12
N GLU A 28 2.17 15.36 14.09
CA GLU A 28 2.54 13.94 14.01
C GLU A 28 1.79 13.27 12.85
N LEU A 29 0.47 13.49 12.76
CA LEU A 29 -0.35 12.94 11.68
C LEU A 29 0.18 13.38 10.31
N LEU A 30 0.50 14.67 10.15
CA LEU A 30 1.00 15.21 8.89
C LEU A 30 2.34 14.59 8.47
N VAL A 31 3.26 14.35 9.41
CA VAL A 31 4.54 13.68 9.13
C VAL A 31 4.32 12.23 8.71
N ARG A 32 3.43 11.50 9.40
CA ARG A 32 3.09 10.12 9.08
C ARG A 32 2.50 9.96 7.68
N VAL A 33 1.53 10.81 7.32
CA VAL A 33 0.94 10.84 5.98
C VAL A 33 2.01 11.13 4.91
N LYS A 34 2.88 12.10 5.14
CA LYS A 34 3.99 12.41 4.21
C LYS A 34 4.91 11.21 4.01
N ASN A 35 5.28 10.52 5.09
CA ASN A 35 6.14 9.35 5.03
C ASN A 35 5.48 8.19 4.26
N LEU A 36 4.18 7.95 4.48
CA LEU A 36 3.42 6.94 3.74
C LEU A 36 3.39 7.24 2.23
N LEU A 37 3.06 8.49 1.86
CA LEU A 37 3.05 8.90 0.45
C LEU A 37 4.42 8.78 -0.21
N TRP A 38 5.49 9.12 0.51
CA TRP A 38 6.86 8.95 0.03
C TRP A 38 7.20 7.48 -0.22
N ARG A 39 6.86 6.59 0.72
CA ARG A 39 7.06 5.13 0.60
C ARG A 39 6.32 4.55 -0.62
N ILE A 40 5.07 4.96 -0.83
CA ILE A 40 4.29 4.56 -2.01
C ILE A 40 4.94 5.07 -3.30
N SER A 41 5.36 6.33 -3.33
CA SER A 41 6.02 6.92 -4.50
C SER A 41 7.32 6.20 -4.85
N ALA A 42 8.18 5.95 -3.86
CA ALA A 42 9.45 5.25 -4.03
C ALA A 42 9.24 3.82 -4.57
N ALA A 43 8.23 3.10 -4.05
CA ALA A 43 7.88 1.77 -4.55
C ALA A 43 7.47 1.79 -6.05
N ARG A 44 6.70 2.81 -6.48
CA ARG A 44 6.32 2.98 -7.90
C ARG A 44 7.53 3.30 -8.79
N SER A 45 8.40 4.20 -8.35
CA SER A 45 9.61 4.57 -9.12
C SER A 45 10.59 3.40 -9.25
N GLY A 46 10.70 2.55 -8.22
CA GLY A 46 11.49 1.31 -8.28
C GLY A 46 10.90 0.30 -9.26
N ALA A 47 9.57 0.10 -9.24
CA ALA A 47 8.87 -0.79 -10.16
C ALA A 47 8.92 -0.31 -11.63
N SER A 48 8.97 1.01 -11.87
CA SER A 48 9.07 1.58 -13.21
C SER A 48 10.45 1.39 -13.85
N LYS A 49 11.54 1.34 -13.06
CA LYS A 49 12.89 1.10 -13.59
C LYS A 49 13.12 -0.36 -14.00
N ALA A 50 12.45 -1.31 -13.36
CA ALA A 50 12.56 -2.73 -13.69
C ALA A 50 11.69 -3.14 -14.89
N ALA A 51 10.59 -2.44 -15.16
CA ALA A 51 9.62 -2.81 -16.20
C ALA A 51 9.93 -2.25 -17.60
N SER A 52 11.04 -1.54 -17.79
CA SER A 52 11.38 -0.96 -19.09
C SER A 52 11.88 -1.99 -20.10
N GLU A 53 11.99 -3.28 -19.74
CA GLU A 53 12.52 -4.34 -20.61
C GLU A 53 11.44 -5.27 -21.21
N THR A 54 10.20 -5.32 -20.68
CA THR A 54 9.12 -6.18 -21.21
C THR A 54 7.75 -5.71 -20.70
N ASN A 55 6.91 -5.17 -21.60
CA ASN A 55 5.60 -4.59 -21.24
C ASN A 55 4.57 -5.58 -20.65
N ASP A 56 4.82 -6.90 -20.67
CA ASP A 56 3.95 -7.94 -20.10
C ASP A 56 4.48 -8.55 -18.79
N GLU A 57 5.70 -8.22 -18.33
CA GLU A 57 6.30 -8.87 -17.13
C GLU A 57 5.59 -8.52 -15.82
N HIS A 58 4.83 -7.43 -15.79
CA HIS A 58 4.11 -6.99 -14.60
C HIS A 58 2.66 -7.48 -14.54
N ILE A 59 2.19 -8.24 -15.55
CA ILE A 59 0.84 -8.76 -15.60
C ILE A 59 0.84 -10.26 -15.34
N VAL A 60 0.27 -10.68 -14.22
CA VAL A 60 0.08 -12.09 -13.88
C VAL A 60 -1.37 -12.47 -14.14
N ARG A 61 -1.59 -13.51 -14.97
CA ARG A 61 -2.93 -14.01 -15.32
C ARG A 61 -3.15 -15.38 -14.70
N PHE A 62 -4.28 -15.59 -14.03
CA PHE A 62 -4.66 -16.89 -13.46
C PHE A 62 -6.18 -17.05 -13.42
N GLY A 63 -6.70 -18.06 -14.12
CA GLY A 63 -8.15 -18.21 -14.29
C GLY A 63 -8.77 -16.96 -14.91
N GLU A 64 -9.79 -16.41 -14.26
CA GLU A 64 -10.48 -15.17 -14.65
C GLU A 64 -9.82 -13.89 -14.12
N TRP A 65 -8.73 -14.04 -13.37
CA TRP A 65 -8.08 -12.94 -12.68
C TRP A 65 -6.87 -12.41 -13.46
N THR A 66 -6.77 -11.08 -13.50
CA THR A 66 -5.59 -10.35 -13.99
C THR A 66 -5.04 -9.53 -12.84
N PHE A 67 -3.79 -9.77 -12.46
CA PHE A 67 -3.10 -8.99 -11.45
C PHE A 67 -2.01 -8.14 -12.10
N ASP A 68 -2.19 -6.82 -12.03
CA ASP A 68 -1.21 -5.84 -12.44
C ASP A 68 -0.33 -5.50 -11.23
N ILE A 69 0.89 -6.00 -11.24
CA ILE A 69 1.87 -5.85 -10.15
C ILE A 69 2.25 -4.37 -9.97
N GLN A 70 2.32 -3.59 -11.05
CA GLN A 70 2.69 -2.18 -10.97
C GLN A 70 1.58 -1.32 -10.38
N ARG A 71 0.33 -1.59 -10.78
CA ARG A 71 -0.85 -0.89 -10.26
C ARG A 71 -1.33 -1.47 -8.94
N ARG A 72 -0.81 -2.63 -8.53
CA ARG A 72 -1.33 -3.44 -7.42
C ARG A 72 -2.84 -3.60 -7.53
N ALA A 73 -3.30 -3.80 -8.76
CA ALA A 73 -4.71 -3.90 -9.09
C ALA A 73 -4.99 -5.33 -9.50
N LEU A 74 -5.98 -5.93 -8.85
CA LEU A 74 -6.55 -7.20 -9.25
C LEU A 74 -7.86 -6.88 -9.99
N SER A 75 -8.11 -7.54 -11.12
CA SER A 75 -9.38 -7.46 -11.82
C SER A 75 -9.85 -8.85 -12.21
N ARG A 76 -11.17 -9.07 -12.23
CA ARG A 76 -11.83 -10.27 -12.74
C ARG A 76 -12.55 -9.94 -14.03
N ASN A 77 -12.22 -10.61 -15.12
CA ASN A 77 -12.86 -10.37 -16.42
C ASN A 77 -12.86 -8.87 -16.87
N GLY A 78 -11.87 -8.10 -16.42
CA GLY A 78 -11.75 -6.66 -16.69
C GLY A 78 -12.46 -5.73 -15.71
N GLU A 79 -13.18 -6.26 -14.72
CA GLU A 79 -13.79 -5.49 -13.63
C GLU A 79 -12.93 -5.54 -12.35
N PRO A 80 -12.86 -4.47 -11.54
CA PRO A 80 -12.07 -4.44 -10.30
C PRO A 80 -12.51 -5.47 -9.25
#